data_AF-A0AAF1KSG9-F1
#
_entry.id   AF-A0AAF1KSG9-F1
#
_cell.length_a   1.000
_cell.length_b   1.000
_cell.length_c   1.000
_cell.angle_alpha   90.00
_cell.angle_beta   90.00
_cell.angle_gamma   90.00
#
_symmetry.space_group_name_H-M   'P 1'
#
loop_
_entity.id
_entity.type
_entity.pdbx_description
1 polymer ?
#
loop_
_entity_poly.entity_id
_entity_poly.type
_entity_poly.pdbx_seq_one_letter_code
_entity_poly.pdbx_strand_id
1 'polypeptide(L)'
;MKIKREYVLQLAAEIETKRRSLGLSFTEIAALSGVDASQVNRVCHGHFRTMNPSVVQICNSLGLSVRDSEPVAPQRLVRALCALWDGTPEDEERLVTLLTLLGHMKTGAPQS
;
A
#
# COMPACT_ATOMS: atom_id res chain seq x y z
N MET A 1 -6.70 -11.47 8.47
CA MET A 1 -7.45 -10.39 7.80
C MET A 1 -7.56 -10.67 6.30
N LYS A 2 -8.75 -10.61 5.69
CA LYS A 2 -8.91 -10.72 4.23
C LYS A 2 -8.55 -9.36 3.61
N ILE A 3 -7.63 -9.35 2.67
CA ILE A 3 -7.15 -8.13 1.99
C ILE A 3 -7.81 -8.00 0.61
N LYS A 4 -8.08 -6.77 0.18
CA LYS A 4 -8.66 -6.49 -1.14
C LYS A 4 -7.69 -6.93 -2.24
N ARG A 5 -8.21 -7.45 -3.34
CA ARG A 5 -7.40 -7.93 -4.48
C ARG A 5 -6.49 -6.83 -5.06
N GLU A 6 -6.98 -5.60 -5.12
CA GLU A 6 -6.21 -4.45 -5.56
C GLU A 6 -4.96 -4.22 -4.69
N TYR A 7 -5.11 -4.31 -3.37
CA TYR A 7 -4.00 -4.21 -2.43
C TYR A 7 -2.97 -5.33 -2.60
N VAL A 8 -3.43 -6.56 -2.86
CA VAL A 8 -2.53 -7.70 -3.15
C VAL A 8 -1.69 -7.43 -4.39
N LEU A 9 -2.31 -6.95 -5.47
CA LEU A 9 -1.61 -6.65 -6.73
C LEU A 9 -0.61 -5.51 -6.57
N GLN A 10 -0.99 -4.47 -5.83
CA GLN A 10 -0.11 -3.35 -5.54
C GLN A 10 1.08 -3.79 -4.69
N LEU A 11 0.84 -4.51 -3.59
CA LEU A 11 1.91 -4.98 -2.72
C LEU A 11 2.85 -5.94 -3.46
N ALA A 12 2.33 -6.80 -4.34
CA ALA A 12 3.16 -7.66 -5.18
C ALA A 12 4.06 -6.85 -6.14
N ALA A 13 3.53 -5.78 -6.73
CA ALA A 13 4.31 -4.88 -7.58
C ALA A 13 5.40 -4.13 -6.80
N GLU A 14 5.11 -3.69 -5.57
CA GLU A 14 6.08 -3.07 -4.67
C GLU A 14 7.18 -4.04 -4.25
N ILE A 15 6.81 -5.26 -3.86
CA ILE A 15 7.74 -6.36 -3.55
C ILE A 15 8.68 -6.63 -4.73
N GLU A 16 8.14 -6.77 -5.94
CA GLU A 16 8.95 -7.06 -7.12
C GLU A 16 9.87 -5.89 -7.49
N THR A 17 9.38 -4.65 -7.39
CA THR A 17 10.19 -3.45 -7.62
C THR A 17 11.35 -3.39 -6.62
N LYS A 18 11.06 -3.62 -5.34
CA LYS A 18 12.07 -3.61 -4.28
C LYS A 18 13.10 -4.73 -4.46
N ARG A 19 12.64 -5.95 -4.74
CA ARG A 19 13.52 -7.09 -5.06
C ARG A 19 14.48 -6.75 -6.19
N ARG A 20 13.97 -6.22 -7.30
CA ARG A 20 14.81 -5.82 -8.46
C ARG A 20 15.80 -4.72 -8.09
N SER A 21 15.40 -3.72 -7.32
CA SER A 21 16.29 -2.64 -6.87
C SER A 21 17.44 -3.14 -5.99
N LEU A 22 17.21 -4.21 -5.22
CA LEU A 22 18.21 -4.84 -4.36
C LEU A 22 19.00 -5.95 -5.08
N GLY A 23 18.64 -6.29 -6.32
CA GLY A 23 19.30 -7.37 -7.08
C GLY A 23 19.07 -8.78 -6.52
N LEU A 24 18.11 -8.96 -5.62
CA LEU A 24 17.92 -10.23 -4.90
C LEU A 24 17.17 -11.27 -5.74
N SER A 25 17.64 -12.51 -5.72
CA SER A 25 16.91 -13.68 -6.18
C SER A 25 15.84 -14.11 -5.17
N PHE A 26 14.87 -14.93 -5.61
CA PHE A 26 13.87 -15.50 -4.70
C PHE A 26 14.50 -16.40 -3.63
N THR A 27 15.61 -17.08 -3.94
CA THR A 27 16.35 -17.92 -3.00
C THR A 27 17.04 -17.08 -1.91
N GLU A 28 17.60 -15.92 -2.28
CA GLU A 28 18.17 -15.00 -1.30
C GLU A 28 17.10 -14.37 -0.42
N ILE A 29 15.94 -14.02 -0.99
CA ILE A 29 14.79 -13.58 -0.17
C ILE A 29 14.38 -14.68 0.81
N ALA A 30 14.30 -15.93 0.36
CA ALA A 30 13.95 -17.07 1.21
C ALA A 30 14.93 -17.21 2.39
N ALA A 31 16.23 -17.08 2.13
CA ALA A 31 17.27 -17.10 3.15
C ALA A 31 17.16 -15.92 4.13
N LEU A 32 16.88 -14.72 3.63
CA LEU A 32 16.75 -13.51 4.45
C LEU A 32 15.47 -13.49 5.30
N SER A 33 14.36 -13.98 4.76
CA SER A 33 13.05 -13.95 5.44
C SER A 33 12.77 -15.21 6.27
N GLY A 34 13.56 -16.28 6.10
CA GLY A 34 13.28 -17.59 6.71
C GLY A 34 12.01 -18.26 6.16
N VAL A 35 11.57 -17.87 4.96
CA VAL A 35 10.36 -18.37 4.30
C VAL A 35 10.78 -19.29 3.17
N ASP A 36 10.08 -20.40 2.99
CA ASP A 36 10.35 -21.34 1.88
C ASP A 36 10.26 -20.66 0.49
N ALA A 37 11.12 -21.07 -0.43
CA ALA A 37 11.24 -20.48 -1.76
C ALA A 37 9.94 -20.59 -2.59
N SER A 38 9.11 -21.62 -2.38
CA SER A 38 7.79 -21.73 -3.02
C SER A 38 6.83 -20.66 -2.52
N GLN A 39 6.86 -20.38 -1.21
CA GLN A 39 6.05 -19.30 -0.62
C GLN A 39 6.56 -17.93 -1.07
N VAL A 40 7.88 -17.72 -1.14
CA VAL A 40 8.45 -16.49 -1.69
C VAL A 40 7.99 -16.25 -3.12
N ASN A 41 8.12 -17.27 -3.98
CA ASN A 41 7.68 -17.16 -5.37
C ASN A 41 6.19 -16.80 -5.46
N ARG A 42 5.33 -17.49 -4.70
CA ARG A 42 3.90 -17.18 -4.65
C ARG A 42 3.61 -15.75 -4.20
N VAL A 43 4.30 -15.25 -3.17
CA VAL A 43 4.08 -13.89 -2.65
C VAL A 43 4.56 -12.84 -3.64
N CYS A 44 5.74 -13.00 -4.24
CA CYS A 44 6.27 -12.09 -5.26
C CYS A 44 5.35 -12.01 -6.50
N HIS A 45 4.60 -13.08 -6.81
CA HIS A 45 3.61 -13.09 -7.90
C HIS A 45 2.19 -12.70 -7.45
N GLY A 46 1.99 -12.25 -6.21
CA GLY A 46 0.66 -11.83 -5.73
C GLY A 46 -0.32 -12.99 -5.47
N HIS A 47 0.17 -14.21 -5.32
CA HIS A 47 -0.64 -15.40 -5.06
C HIS A 47 -0.93 -15.62 -3.57
N PHE A 48 -1.48 -14.58 -2.92
CA PHE A 48 -1.92 -14.61 -1.51
C PHE A 48 -3.25 -13.87 -1.34
N ARG A 49 -4.02 -14.23 -0.30
CA ARG A 49 -5.37 -13.67 -0.02
C ARG A 49 -5.47 -13.00 1.35
N THR A 50 -4.45 -13.17 2.18
CA THR A 50 -4.37 -12.70 3.56
C THR A 50 -2.96 -12.23 3.84
N MET A 51 -2.83 -11.30 4.77
CA MET A 51 -1.54 -10.93 5.36
C MET A 51 -1.12 -12.03 6.33
N ASN A 52 -0.56 -13.12 5.79
CA ASN A 52 -0.09 -14.24 6.59
C ASN A 52 1.36 -14.01 7.05
N PRO A 53 1.90 -14.80 8.00
CA PRO A 53 3.25 -14.60 8.53
C PRO A 53 4.33 -14.56 7.44
N SER A 54 4.20 -15.41 6.41
CA SER A 54 5.15 -15.45 5.30
C SER A 54 5.17 -14.16 4.49
N VAL A 55 4.00 -13.57 4.18
CA VAL A 55 3.92 -12.27 3.48
C VAL A 55 4.59 -11.18 4.32
N VAL A 56 4.30 -11.13 5.62
CA VAL A 56 4.88 -10.13 6.53
C VAL A 56 6.39 -10.28 6.64
N GLN A 57 6.89 -11.50 6.79
CA GLN A 57 8.33 -11.79 6.86
C GLN A 57 9.08 -11.38 5.58
N ILE A 58 8.50 -11.65 4.42
CA ILE A 58 9.07 -11.24 3.12
C ILE A 58 9.08 -9.71 2.99
N CYS A 59 7.99 -9.04 3.35
CA CYS A 59 7.95 -7.58 3.32
C CYS A 59 9.01 -6.97 4.27
N ASN A 60 9.12 -7.49 5.49
CA ASN A 60 10.09 -7.02 6.47
C ASN A 60 11.53 -7.22 6.00
N SER A 61 11.87 -8.37 5.40
CA SER A 61 13.22 -8.63 4.89
C SER A 61 13.60 -7.70 3.72
N LEU A 62 12.60 -7.21 2.98
CA LEU A 62 12.77 -6.22 1.91
C LEU A 62 12.70 -4.77 2.40
N GLY A 63 12.52 -4.55 3.71
CA GLY A 63 12.35 -3.21 4.30
C GLY A 63 11.05 -2.52 3.88
N LEU A 64 10.04 -3.29 3.46
CA LEU A 64 8.71 -2.77 3.15
C LEU A 64 7.90 -2.70 4.45
N SER A 65 7.52 -1.49 4.83
CA SER A 65 6.60 -1.31 5.96
C SER A 65 5.23 -1.78 5.52
N VAL A 66 4.79 -2.94 6.01
CA VAL A 66 3.40 -3.39 5.92
C VAL A 66 2.57 -2.51 6.86
N ARG A 67 2.39 -1.23 6.51
CA ARG A 67 1.36 -0.42 7.15
C ARG A 67 0.03 -0.98 6.70
N ASP A 68 -0.91 -1.11 7.63
CA ASP A 68 -2.27 -1.56 7.34
C ASP A 68 -2.84 -0.76 6.18
N SER A 69 -2.78 -1.32 4.96
CA SER A 69 -3.47 -0.89 3.74
C SER A 69 -4.08 0.49 3.84
N GLU A 70 -3.27 1.55 3.92
CA GLU A 70 -3.79 2.87 3.64
C GLU A 70 -4.28 2.77 2.18
N PRO A 71 -5.57 3.02 1.93
CA PRO A 71 -6.09 2.91 0.58
C PRO A 71 -5.29 3.86 -0.29
N VAL A 72 -4.60 3.31 -1.29
CA VAL A 72 -3.94 4.16 -2.27
C VAL A 72 -5.01 4.99 -2.94
N ALA A 73 -4.91 6.30 -2.73
CA ALA A 73 -5.81 7.27 -3.31
C ALA A 73 -5.82 7.04 -4.83
N PRO A 74 -7.00 6.91 -5.46
CA PRO A 74 -7.08 6.74 -6.91
C PRO A 74 -6.25 7.83 -7.60
N GLN A 75 -5.42 7.47 -8.59
CA GLN A 75 -4.53 8.44 -9.24
C GLN A 75 -5.27 9.66 -9.80
N ARG A 76 -6.54 9.49 -10.19
CA ARG A 76 -7.41 10.60 -10.61
C ARG A 76 -7.66 11.60 -9.48
N LEU A 77 -7.86 11.13 -8.26
CA LEU A 77 -8.03 11.99 -7.07
C LEU A 77 -6.74 12.72 -6.75
N VAL A 78 -5.60 12.01 -6.73
CA VAL A 78 -4.29 12.61 -6.47
C VAL A 78 -3.99 13.71 -7.50
N ARG A 79 -4.18 13.44 -8.79
CA ARG A 79 -3.97 14.43 -9.85
C ARG A 79 -4.89 15.65 -9.73
N ALA A 80 -6.16 15.44 -9.37
CA ALA A 80 -7.10 16.54 -9.17
C ALA A 80 -6.67 17.42 -7.99
N LEU A 81 -6.21 16.82 -6.89
CA LEU A 81 -5.68 17.56 -5.74
C LEU A 81 -4.40 18.32 -6.09
N CYS A 82 -3.46 17.68 -6.79
CA CYS A 82 -2.24 18.36 -7.26
C CYS A 82 -2.52 19.48 -8.27
N ALA A 83 -3.60 19.40 -9.04
CA ALA A 83 -3.98 20.45 -9.97
C ALA A 83 -4.69 21.64 -9.30
N LEU A 84 -5.33 21.40 -8.15
CA LEU A 84 -5.94 22.46 -7.34
C LEU A 84 -4.91 23.18 -6.46
N TRP A 85 -3.89 22.45 -6.01
CA TRP A 85 -2.88 22.98 -5.11
C TRP A 85 -1.92 23.94 -5.83
N ASP A 86 -1.82 25.17 -5.33
CA ASP A 86 -0.92 26.20 -5.88
C ASP A 86 0.56 26.07 -5.44
N GLY A 87 0.85 25.07 -4.60
CA GLY A 87 2.19 24.79 -4.07
C GLY A 87 2.53 25.54 -2.78
N THR A 88 1.61 26.35 -2.24
CA THR A 88 1.80 27.05 -0.97
C THR A 88 1.33 26.22 0.22
N PRO A 89 1.98 26.35 1.40
CA PRO A 89 1.50 25.75 2.64
C PRO A 89 0.10 26.24 3.03
N GLU A 90 -0.21 27.51 2.76
CA GLU A 90 -1.51 28.09 3.09
C GLU A 90 -2.65 27.46 2.28
N ASP A 91 -2.40 27.13 1.01
CA ASP A 91 -3.39 26.45 0.16
C ASP A 91 -3.52 24.97 0.51
N GLU A 92 -2.43 24.31 0.90
CA GLU A 92 -2.46 22.95 1.46
C GLU A 92 -3.41 22.88 2.67
N GLU A 93 -3.25 23.77 3.64
CA GLU A 93 -4.10 23.81 4.84
C GLU A 93 -5.58 24.05 4.50
N ARG A 94 -5.87 24.92 3.52
CA ARG A 94 -7.23 25.17 3.04
C ARG A 94 -7.83 23.93 2.40
N LEU A 95 -7.10 23.24 1.53
CA LEU A 95 -7.55 22.01 0.88
C LEU A 95 -7.83 20.91 1.90
N VAL A 96 -6.95 20.72 2.88
CA VAL A 96 -7.13 19.76 3.97
C VAL A 96 -8.36 20.09 4.81
N THR A 97 -8.56 21.37 5.14
CA THR A 97 -9.73 21.85 5.89
C THR A 97 -11.03 21.55 5.14
N LEU A 98 -11.10 21.85 3.85
CA LEU A 98 -12.27 21.60 3.01
C LEU A 98 -12.60 20.10 2.91
N LEU A 99 -11.59 19.25 2.68
CA LEU A 99 -11.77 17.80 2.61
C LEU A 99 -12.25 17.23 3.95
N THR A 100 -11.77 17.78 5.07
CA THR A 100 -12.17 17.38 6.41
C THR A 100 -13.63 17.76 6.69
N LEU A 101 -14.06 18.96 6.29
CA LEU A 101 -15.46 19.39 6.38
C LEU A 101 -16.39 18.50 5.54
N LEU A 102 -16.00 18.17 4.30
CA LEU A 102 -16.74 17.22 3.47
C LEU A 102 -16.82 15.82 4.12
N GLY A 103 -15.75 15.39 4.77
CA GLY A 103 -15.71 14.13 5.54
C GLY A 103 -16.71 14.13 6.70
N HIS A 104 -16.79 15.22 7.46
CA HIS A 104 -17.77 15.38 8.52
C HIS A 104 -19.21 15.35 8.00
N MET A 105 -19.49 16.02 6.88
CA MET A 105 -20.83 16.01 6.25
C MET A 105 -21.25 14.61 5.79
N LYS A 106 -20.31 13.84 5.23
CA LYS A 106 -20.57 12.46 4.79
C LYS A 106 -20.86 11.51 5.96
N THR A 107 -20.24 11.76 7.10
CA THR A 107 -20.39 10.92 8.31
C THR A 107 -21.62 11.35 9.14
N GLY A 108 -22.10 12.57 8.93
CA GLY A 108 -23.24 13.17 9.62
C GLY A 108 -24.62 12.90 9.03
N ALA A 109 -24.83 11.89 8.17
CA ALA A 109 -26.18 11.45 7.83
C ALA A 109 -26.81 10.76 9.07
N PRO A 110 -27.85 11.35 9.70
CA PRO A 110 -28.51 10.72 10.84
C PRO A 110 -29.29 9.50 10.35
N GLN A 111 -29.07 8.37 11.02
CA GLN A 111 -29.98 7.24 10.99
C GLN A 111 -31.34 7.74 11.48
N SER A 112 -32.33 7.76 10.59
CA SER A 112 -33.75 7.84 10.93
C SER A 112 -34.30 6.42 11.02
#